data_AF-A0A371JEG6-F1
#
_entry.id   AF-A0A371JEG6-F1
#
_cell.length_a   1.000
_cell.length_b   1.000
_cell.length_c   1.000
_cell.angle_alpha   90.00
_cell.angle_beta   90.00
_cell.angle_gamma   90.00
#
_symmetry.space_group_name_H-M   'P 1'
#
loop_
_entity.id
_entity.type
_entity.pdbx_description
1 polymer ?
#
loop_
_entity_poly.entity_id
_entity_poly.type
_entity_poly.pdbx_seq_one_letter_code
_entity_poly.pdbx_strand_id
1 'polypeptide(L)'
;MIVMNKRTKALDEETYKWILSVMREGFTYHGVDYRANERIATVLILEYNLGLRVGDILNLTVDSFVKDCSRYCLDIYEQKTGKYRNFNVPDEVYQFIRDYTYEHNISPKSKLFLITERAVLKHLKVVCEFLKLTGIGSHSFRKVLINS
;
A
#
# COMPACT_ATOMS: atom_id res chain seq x y z
N MET A 1 3.61 2.85 -15.53
CA MET A 1 4.65 2.30 -14.64
C MET A 1 4.93 3.34 -13.56
N ILE A 2 4.34 3.20 -12.37
CA ILE A 2 4.54 4.18 -11.29
C ILE A 2 5.83 3.79 -10.55
N VAL A 3 6.85 4.64 -10.63
CA VAL A 3 8.08 4.56 -9.84
C VAL A 3 8.23 5.88 -9.11
N MET A 4 8.16 5.90 -7.78
CA MET A 4 8.71 6.99 -6.97
C MET A 4 8.71 6.68 -5.46
N ASN A 5 9.88 6.49 -4.85
CA ASN A 5 10.63 7.53 -4.14
C ASN A 5 12.09 7.06 -4.02
N LYS A 6 13.07 7.96 -4.22
CA LYS A 6 14.51 7.66 -4.25
C LYS A 6 15.13 7.91 -2.87
N ARG A 7 15.92 6.91 -2.43
CA ARG A 7 16.64 6.78 -1.14
C ARG A 7 15.68 6.34 -0.02
N THR A 8 15.90 5.20 0.64
CA THR A 8 16.90 4.99 1.72
C THR A 8 16.86 3.51 2.13
N LYS A 9 17.95 2.92 2.66
CA LYS A 9 18.10 1.48 3.05
C LYS A 9 16.92 0.92 3.89
N ALA A 10 15.91 0.43 3.18
CA ALA A 10 14.74 -0.39 3.52
C ALA A 10 14.59 -1.41 2.35
N LEU A 11 13.56 -2.28 2.31
CA LEU A 11 13.37 -3.29 1.25
C LEU A 11 13.86 -2.79 -0.13
N ASP A 12 14.80 -3.50 -0.75
CA ASP A 12 15.40 -3.04 -2.01
C ASP A 12 14.31 -2.82 -3.08
N GLU A 13 14.43 -1.74 -3.85
CA GLU A 13 13.38 -1.32 -4.80
C GLU A 13 13.07 -2.43 -5.83
N GLU A 14 14.06 -3.23 -6.19
CA GLU A 14 13.91 -4.38 -7.07
C GLU A 14 13.08 -5.48 -6.41
N THR A 15 13.38 -5.81 -5.15
CA THR A 15 12.63 -6.80 -4.37
C THR A 15 11.16 -6.38 -4.23
N TYR A 16 10.92 -5.09 -3.96
CA TYR A 16 9.59 -4.53 -3.88
C TYR A 16 8.82 -4.68 -5.20
N LYS A 17 9.45 -4.35 -6.32
CA LYS A 17 8.85 -4.50 -7.66
C LYS A 17 8.54 -5.95 -7.99
N TRP A 18 9.42 -6.89 -7.63
CA TRP A 18 9.15 -8.33 -7.80
C TRP A 18 7.95 -8.82 -7.00
N ILE A 19 7.83 -8.41 -5.72
CA ILE A 19 6.67 -8.75 -4.90
C ILE A 19 5.38 -8.25 -5.57
N LEU A 20 5.38 -7.01 -6.07
CA LEU A 20 4.21 -6.45 -6.78
C LEU A 20 3.90 -7.19 -8.09
N SER A 21 4.90 -7.57 -8.88
CA SER A 21 4.70 -8.33 -10.13
C SER A 21 4.02 -9.66 -9.84
N VAL A 22 4.54 -10.42 -8.88
CA VAL A 22 3.98 -11.72 -8.48
C VAL A 22 2.54 -11.58 -7.99
N MET A 23 2.24 -10.53 -7.21
CA MET A 23 0.87 -10.28 -6.74
C MET A 23 -0.09 -9.90 -7.88
N ARG A 24 0.38 -9.20 -8.92
CA ARG A 24 -0.44 -8.76 -10.06
C ARG A 24 -0.62 -9.82 -11.12
N GLU A 25 0.35 -10.70 -11.31
CA GLU A 25 0.30 -11.78 -12.29
C GLU A 25 -0.34 -13.05 -11.71
N GLY A 26 -0.19 -13.25 -10.40
CA GLY A 26 -0.51 -14.52 -9.75
C GLY A 26 0.64 -15.53 -9.87
N PHE A 27 0.56 -16.61 -9.10
CA PHE A 27 1.61 -17.62 -9.03
C PHE A 27 1.06 -18.94 -8.47
N THR A 28 1.76 -20.04 -8.76
CA THR A 28 1.45 -21.35 -8.17
C THR A 28 2.53 -21.70 -7.14
N TYR A 29 2.09 -22.06 -5.93
CA TYR A 29 3.00 -22.45 -4.85
C TYR A 29 2.43 -23.65 -4.08
N HIS A 30 3.23 -24.71 -3.94
CA HIS A 30 2.85 -25.99 -3.34
C HIS A 30 1.53 -26.58 -3.89
N GLY A 31 1.34 -26.51 -5.21
CA GLY A 31 0.14 -27.03 -5.87
C GLY A 31 -1.13 -26.21 -5.62
N VAL A 32 -1.00 -25.02 -5.04
CA VAL A 32 -2.10 -24.06 -4.86
C VAL A 32 -1.89 -22.88 -5.81
N ASP A 33 -2.92 -22.56 -6.59
CA ASP A 33 -2.93 -21.41 -7.50
C ASP A 33 -3.41 -20.15 -6.78
N TYR A 34 -2.54 -19.15 -6.73
CA TYR A 34 -2.83 -17.82 -6.22
C TYR A 34 -3.11 -16.90 -7.40
N ARG A 35 -4.38 -16.51 -7.56
CA ARG A 35 -4.79 -15.57 -8.61
C ARG A 35 -4.21 -14.19 -8.38
N ALA A 36 -4.04 -13.45 -9.48
CA ALA A 36 -3.77 -12.02 -9.50
C ALA A 36 -4.67 -11.27 -8.49
N ASN A 37 -4.05 -10.47 -7.64
CA ASN A 37 -4.73 -9.69 -6.61
C ASN A 37 -4.20 -8.26 -6.58
N GLU A 38 -4.70 -7.47 -7.53
CA GLU A 38 -4.36 -6.06 -7.65
C GLU A 38 -4.68 -5.27 -6.37
N ARG A 39 -5.76 -5.60 -5.66
CA ARG A 39 -6.13 -4.88 -4.42
C ARG A 39 -5.04 -4.94 -3.37
N ILE A 40 -4.45 -6.12 -3.16
CA ILE A 40 -3.35 -6.30 -2.20
C ILE A 40 -2.10 -5.55 -2.68
N ALA A 41 -1.80 -5.61 -3.99
CA ALA A 41 -0.69 -4.87 -4.57
C ALA A 41 -0.87 -3.34 -4.37
N THR A 42 -2.07 -2.81 -4.59
CA THR A 42 -2.41 -1.39 -4.37
C THR A 42 -2.24 -0.99 -2.91
N VAL A 43 -2.65 -1.83 -1.95
CA VAL A 43 -2.42 -1.57 -0.52
C VAL A 43 -0.93 -1.45 -0.20
N LEU A 44 -0.09 -2.33 -0.74
CA LEU A 44 1.37 -2.25 -0.53
C LEU A 44 2.01 -1.04 -1.22
N ILE A 45 1.47 -0.61 -2.37
CA ILE A 45 1.86 0.64 -3.03
C ILE A 45 1.59 1.83 -2.13
N LEU A 46 0.40 1.91 -1.54
CA LEU A 46 0.08 3.00 -0.62
C LEU A 46 0.91 2.92 0.67
N GLU A 47 1.20 1.72 1.17
CA GLU A 47 2.08 1.54 2.34
C GLU A 47 3.48 2.09 2.07
N TYR A 48 4.06 1.73 0.93
CA TYR A 48 5.39 2.18 0.52
C TYR A 48 5.44 3.70 0.31
N ASN A 49 4.44 4.28 -0.36
CA ASN A 49 4.43 5.70 -0.72
C ASN A 49 4.03 6.63 0.42
N LEU A 50 3.08 6.22 1.27
CA LEU A 50 2.54 7.05 2.35
C LEU A 50 3.21 6.77 3.72
N GLY A 51 3.91 5.64 3.85
CA GLY A 51 4.50 5.21 5.13
C GLY A 51 3.46 4.92 6.22
N LEU A 52 2.23 4.60 5.82
CA LEU A 52 1.11 4.27 6.71
C LEU A 52 1.11 2.77 7.07
N ARG A 53 0.36 2.36 8.12
CA ARG A 53 0.28 0.92 8.45
C ARG A 53 -0.77 0.35 7.51
N VAL A 54 -0.64 -0.92 7.15
CA VAL A 54 -1.70 -1.62 6.40
C VAL A 54 -3.06 -1.36 7.05
N GLY A 55 -3.19 -1.50 8.37
CA GLY A 55 -4.43 -1.17 9.09
C GLY A 55 -4.94 0.26 8.84
N ASP A 56 -4.07 1.27 8.91
CA ASP A 56 -4.46 2.67 8.65
C ASP A 56 -4.91 2.86 7.19
N ILE A 57 -4.21 2.24 6.22
CA ILE A 57 -4.53 2.30 4.77
C ILE A 57 -5.89 1.67 4.47
N LEU A 58 -6.20 0.54 5.10
CA LEU A 58 -7.48 -0.16 4.90
C LEU A 58 -8.68 0.65 5.43
N ASN A 59 -8.45 1.74 6.16
CA ASN A 59 -9.51 2.64 6.61
C ASN A 59 -9.56 3.97 5.85
N LEU A 60 -8.66 4.16 4.87
CA LEU A 60 -8.72 5.31 3.99
C LEU A 60 -9.99 5.29 3.14
N THR A 61 -10.50 6.48 2.91
CA THR A 61 -11.56 6.81 1.95
C THR A 61 -11.01 7.85 0.98
N VAL A 62 -11.72 8.17 -0.11
CA VAL A 62 -11.29 9.28 -0.99
C VAL A 62 -11.35 10.60 -0.23
N ASP A 63 -12.35 10.76 0.65
CA ASP A 63 -12.52 11.96 1.49
C ASP A 63 -11.38 12.14 2.51
N SER A 64 -10.56 11.11 2.76
CA SER A 64 -9.33 11.23 3.56
C SER A 64 -8.24 12.06 2.88
N PHE A 65 -8.38 12.34 1.58
CA PHE A 65 -7.47 13.15 0.78
C PHE A 65 -8.09 14.53 0.55
N VAL A 66 -7.64 15.51 1.32
CA VAL A 66 -8.12 16.89 1.25
C VAL A 66 -7.23 17.70 0.34
N LYS A 67 -7.80 18.48 -0.57
CA LYS A 67 -7.05 19.43 -1.38
C LYS A 67 -6.81 20.70 -0.56
N ASP A 68 -5.56 20.97 -0.22
CA ASP A 68 -5.13 22.21 0.44
C ASP A 68 -4.30 23.04 -0.56
N CYS A 69 -4.88 24.17 -0.97
CA CYS A 69 -4.32 25.06 -2.00
C CYS A 69 -3.96 24.30 -3.30
N SER A 70 -2.66 24.06 -3.51
CA SER A 70 -2.10 23.39 -4.69
C SER A 70 -1.68 21.95 -4.45
N ARG A 71 -1.84 21.39 -3.24
CA ARG A 71 -1.39 20.05 -2.88
C ARG A 71 -2.52 19.23 -2.27
N TYR A 72 -2.40 17.91 -2.36
CA TYR A 72 -3.25 17.01 -1.59
C TYR A 72 -2.60 16.70 -0.25
N CYS A 73 -3.40 16.64 0.80
CA CYS A 73 -2.99 16.29 2.14
C CYS A 73 -3.82 15.11 2.63
N LEU A 74 -3.18 14.21 3.35
CA LEU A 74 -3.86 13.12 4.04
C LEU A 74 -4.08 13.56 5.48
N ASP A 75 -5.34 13.60 5.89
CA ASP A 75 -5.76 14.01 7.23
C ASP A 75 -6.45 12.82 7.92
N ILE A 76 -5.72 12.12 8.79
CA ILE A 76 -6.21 10.93 9.49
C ILE A 76 -5.75 10.85 10.94
N TYR A 77 -6.46 10.04 11.71
CA TYR A 77 -6.03 9.55 13.01
C TYR A 77 -5.52 8.12 12.86
N GLU A 78 -4.27 7.85 13.28
CA GLU A 78 -3.72 6.50 13.29
C GLU A 78 -4.55 5.61 14.22
N GLN A 79 -5.01 4.45 13.73
CA GLN A 79 -5.87 3.57 14.52
C GLN A 79 -5.18 3.03 15.77
N LYS A 80 -3.90 2.70 15.64
CA LYS A 80 -3.13 2.04 16.71
C LYS A 80 -2.78 3.00 17.84
N THR A 81 -2.52 4.26 17.53
CA THR A 81 -1.96 5.22 18.49
C THR A 81 -2.92 6.36 18.82
N GLY A 82 -3.99 6.53 18.03
CA GLY A 82 -4.90 7.68 18.11
C GLY A 82 -4.25 9.00 17.69
N LYS A 83 -2.99 8.98 17.21
CA LYS A 83 -2.27 10.19 16.85
C LYS A 83 -2.80 10.75 15.54
N TYR A 84 -3.09 12.03 15.55
CA TYR A 84 -3.35 12.81 14.35
C TYR A 84 -2.11 12.84 13.46
N ARG A 85 -2.32 12.62 12.16
CA ARG A 85 -1.29 12.77 11.14
C ARG A 85 -1.85 13.59 9.99
N ASN A 86 -1.12 14.65 9.68
CA ASN A 86 -1.31 15.44 8.48
C ASN A 86 -0.01 15.45 7.69
N PHE A 87 -0.05 15.07 6.42
CA PHE A 87 1.10 15.13 5.54
C PHE A 87 0.69 15.29 4.08
N ASN A 88 1.59 15.91 3.31
CA ASN A 88 1.42 16.08 1.88
C ASN A 88 1.45 14.74 1.16
N VAL A 89 0.52 14.55 0.24
CA VAL A 89 0.41 13.41 -0.67
C VAL A 89 0.90 13.88 -2.04
N PRO A 90 1.86 13.18 -2.67
CA PRO A 90 2.26 13.47 -4.04
C PRO A 90 1.06 13.38 -4.99
N ASP A 91 0.99 14.27 -5.97
CA ASP A 91 -0.13 14.31 -6.92
C ASP A 91 -0.28 12.97 -7.65
N GLU A 92 0.82 12.28 -7.96
CA GLU A 92 0.81 10.97 -8.60
C GLU A 92 0.13 9.90 -7.75
N VAL A 93 0.31 9.95 -6.42
CA VAL A 93 -0.33 9.00 -5.51
C VAL A 93 -1.82 9.26 -5.42
N TYR A 94 -2.23 10.54 -5.40
CA TYR A 94 -3.64 10.89 -5.43
C TYR A 94 -4.30 10.49 -6.75
N GLN A 95 -3.67 10.76 -7.90
CA GLN A 95 -4.19 10.33 -9.21
C GLN A 95 -4.31 8.80 -9.28
N PHE A 96 -3.31 8.06 -8.80
CA PHE A 96 -3.37 6.60 -8.73
C PHE A 96 -4.57 6.08 -7.93
N ILE A 97 -4.89 6.70 -6.79
CA ILE A 97 -6.07 6.34 -5.99
C ILE A 97 -7.37 6.70 -6.74
N ARG A 98 -7.40 7.86 -7.40
CA ARG A 98 -8.56 8.31 -8.19
C ARG A 98 -8.86 7.34 -9.33
N ASP A 99 -7.85 6.94 -10.09
CA ASP A 99 -7.98 5.96 -11.18
C ASP A 99 -8.50 4.62 -10.64
N TYR A 100 -7.89 4.11 -9.56
CA TYR A 100 -8.34 2.88 -8.90
C TYR A 100 -9.81 2.97 -8.45
N THR A 101 -10.23 4.09 -7.84
CA THR A 101 -11.62 4.25 -7.39
C THR A 101 -12.61 4.32 -8.54
N TYR A 102 -12.21 4.92 -9.66
CA TYR A 102 -13.01 4.99 -10.87
C TYR A 102 -13.19 3.61 -11.51
N GLU A 103 -12.11 2.88 -11.70
CA GLU A 103 -12.11 1.52 -12.27
C GLU A 103 -12.94 0.53 -11.43
N HIS A 104 -12.94 0.70 -10.10
CA HIS A 104 -13.67 -0.17 -9.18
C HIS A 104 -15.04 0.38 -8.73
N ASN A 105 -15.52 1.49 -9.30
CA ASN A 105 -16.80 2.12 -8.95
C ASN A 105 -16.97 2.40 -7.44
N ILE A 106 -15.91 2.87 -6.79
CA ILE A 106 -15.87 3.14 -5.35
C ILE A 106 -16.39 4.56 -5.08
N SER A 107 -17.42 4.68 -4.24
CA SER A 107 -17.94 5.98 -3.79
C SER A 107 -16.90 6.70 -2.92
N PRO A 108 -16.79 8.05 -2.98
CA PRO A 108 -15.79 8.80 -2.20
C PRO A 108 -15.79 8.54 -0.69
N LYS A 109 -16.97 8.29 -0.12
CA LYS A 109 -17.19 8.02 1.31
C LYS A 109 -16.93 6.56 1.71
N SER A 110 -16.77 5.67 0.73
CA SER A 110 -16.53 4.25 0.99
C SER A 110 -15.06 3.99 1.23
N LYS A 111 -14.76 2.94 2.00
CA LYS A 111 -13.38 2.47 2.16
C LYS A 111 -12.80 2.08 0.80
N LEU A 112 -11.54 2.47 0.55
CA LEU A 112 -10.83 2.15 -0.69
C LEU A 112 -10.66 0.63 -0.88
N PHE A 113 -10.50 -0.11 0.23
CA PHE A 113 -10.23 -1.54 0.20
C PHE A 113 -11.16 -2.29 1.17
N LEU A 114 -11.98 -3.18 0.61
CA LEU A 114 -12.82 -4.10 1.38
C LEU A 114 -12.08 -5.43 1.64
N ILE A 115 -10.90 -5.34 2.25
CA ILE A 115 -10.09 -6.50 2.64
C ILE A 115 -9.56 -6.33 4.07
N THR A 116 -9.26 -7.43 4.73
CA THR A 116 -8.73 -7.39 6.10
C THR A 116 -7.20 -7.32 6.09
N GLU A 117 -6.63 -6.71 7.12
CA GLU A 117 -5.16 -6.69 7.32
C GLU A 117 -4.60 -8.11 7.33
N ARG A 118 -5.27 -9.03 8.03
CA ARG A 118 -4.88 -10.45 8.06
C ARG A 118 -4.79 -11.07 6.66
N ALA A 119 -5.71 -10.74 5.76
CA ALA A 119 -5.68 -11.24 4.38
C ALA A 119 -4.47 -10.70 3.61
N VAL A 120 -4.18 -9.39 3.74
CA VAL A 120 -3.00 -8.74 3.15
C VAL A 120 -1.71 -9.40 3.65
N LEU A 121 -1.56 -9.52 4.98
CA LEU A 121 -0.38 -10.09 5.61
C LEU A 121 -0.17 -11.56 5.25
N LYS A 122 -1.25 -12.35 5.22
CA LYS A 122 -1.20 -13.76 4.82
C LYS A 122 -0.71 -13.90 3.38
N HIS A 123 -1.27 -13.11 2.46
CA HIS A 123 -0.88 -13.17 1.05
C HIS A 123 0.57 -12.73 0.84
N LEU A 124 0.98 -11.62 1.46
CA LEU A 124 2.35 -11.14 1.44
C LEU A 124 3.34 -12.20 1.94
N LYS A 125 3.02 -12.88 3.05
CA LYS A 125 3.87 -13.95 3.58
C LYS A 125 4.08 -15.07 2.55
N VAL A 126 3.02 -15.52 1.89
CA VAL A 126 3.12 -16.58 0.87
C VAL A 126 3.95 -16.12 -0.33
N VAL A 127 3.79 -14.88 -0.78
CA VAL A 127 4.60 -14.31 -1.88
C VAL A 127 6.07 -14.27 -1.49
N CYS A 128 6.40 -13.85 -0.26
CA CYS A 128 7.77 -13.86 0.23
C CYS A 128 8.35 -15.28 0.31
N GLU A 129 7.56 -16.27 0.77
CA GLU A 129 7.97 -17.68 0.79
C GLU A 129 8.20 -18.23 -0.62
N PHE A 130 7.33 -17.89 -1.58
CA PHE A 130 7.48 -18.24 -2.99
C PHE A 130 8.77 -17.66 -3.59
N LEU A 131 9.06 -16.39 -3.31
CA LEU A 131 10.27 -15.69 -3.75
C LEU A 131 11.53 -16.05 -2.94
N LYS A 132 11.41 -16.96 -1.96
CA LYS A 132 12.51 -17.37 -1.05
C LYS A 132 13.16 -16.18 -0.32
N LEU A 133 12.35 -15.18 -0.04
CA LEU A 133 12.75 -13.97 0.67
C LEU A 133 12.73 -14.23 2.19
N THR A 134 13.84 -13.98 2.88
CA THR A 134 13.95 -14.14 4.34
C THR A 134 13.94 -12.77 5.04
N GLY A 135 13.31 -12.69 6.23
CA GLY A 135 13.29 -11.47 7.04
C GLY A 135 12.31 -10.36 6.59
N ILE A 136 11.36 -10.66 5.71
CA ILE A 136 10.38 -9.68 5.21
C ILE A 136 9.00 -9.93 5.85
N GLY A 137 8.54 -8.96 6.63
CA GLY A 137 7.15 -8.85 7.14
C GLY A 137 6.56 -7.48 6.81
N SER A 138 5.32 -7.17 7.18
CA SER A 138 4.72 -5.84 6.89
C SER A 138 5.51 -4.67 7.47
N HIS A 139 6.15 -4.87 8.63
CA HIS A 139 7.07 -3.88 9.21
C HIS A 139 8.29 -3.59 8.33
N SER A 140 8.64 -4.45 7.38
CA SER A 140 9.74 -4.25 6.43
C SER A 140 9.42 -3.22 5.34
N PHE A 141 8.13 -3.00 5.05
CA PHE A 141 7.66 -1.99 4.07
C PHE A 141 7.56 -0.60 4.70
N ARG A 142 7.20 -0.51 5.99
CA ARG A 142 7.03 0.75 6.74
C ARG A 142 8.34 1.45 7.15
N LYS A 143 9.53 1.01 6.70
CA LYS A 143 10.80 1.52 7.26
C LYS A 143 11.27 2.86 6.68
N VAL A 144 10.37 3.70 6.20
CA VAL A 144 10.69 5.04 5.69
C VAL A 144 9.81 6.07 6.40
N LEU A 145 10.45 6.79 7.33
CA LEU A 145 10.19 8.15 7.82
C LEU A 145 10.64 8.25 9.30
N ILE A 146 11.93 8.05 9.55
CA ILE A 146 12.63 8.70 10.67
C ILE A 146 13.76 9.48 10.02
N ASN A 147 13.47 10.73 9.68
CA ASN A 147 14.42 11.84 9.65
C ASN A 147 13.66 13.11 9.25
N SER A 148 13.23 13.85 10.27
CA SER A 148 13.26 15.31 10.32
C SER A 148 13.36 15.67 11.79
#